data_AF-A0A5B7T602-F1
#
_entry.id   AF-A0A5B7T602-F1
#
_cell.length_a   1.000
_cell.length_b   1.000
_cell.length_c   1.000
_cell.angle_alpha   90.00
_cell.angle_beta   90.00
_cell.angle_gamma   90.00
#
_symmetry.space_group_name_H-M   'P 1'
#
loop_
_entity.id
_entity.type
_entity.pdbx_description
1 polymer ?
#
loop_
_entity_poly.entity_id
_entity_poly.type
_entity_poly.pdbx_seq_one_letter_code
_entity_poly.pdbx_strand_id
1 'polypeptide(L)'
;MTNKDLNSKERAIMIAFRMLFGEKINVKDTAEAYGVSKRTILRDISAIRHVLADKDLANERFKLEYNENHNNYNISDSGVLTVEEASLI
;
A
#
# COMPACT_ATOMS: atom_id res chain seq x y z
N MET A 1 12.26 17.81 -0.55
CA MET A 1 11.02 17.76 0.26
C MET A 1 11.21 16.74 1.34
N THR A 2 11.00 17.11 2.59
CA THR A 2 10.98 16.13 3.68
C THR A 2 9.63 15.42 3.71
N ASN A 3 9.59 14.13 4.05
CA ASN A 3 8.35 13.35 4.12
C ASN A 3 7.27 13.98 5.03
N LYS A 4 7.65 14.90 5.93
CA LYS A 4 6.74 15.64 6.82
C LYS A 4 5.76 16.58 6.11
N ASP A 5 6.06 17.02 4.89
CA ASP A 5 5.26 18.04 4.19
C ASP A 5 4.15 17.45 3.31
N LEU A 6 4.08 16.11 3.21
CA LEU A 6 3.10 15.42 2.37
C LEU A 6 1.70 15.48 2.97
N ASN A 7 0.72 15.88 2.15
CA ASN A 7 -0.68 15.81 2.54
C ASN A 7 -1.17 14.35 2.63
N SER A 8 -2.38 14.13 3.14
CA SER A 8 -2.89 12.76 3.35
C SER A 8 -3.03 11.94 2.07
N LYS A 9 -3.44 12.55 0.96
CA LYS A 9 -3.61 11.85 -0.31
C LYS A 9 -2.26 11.42 -0.88
N GLU A 10 -1.30 12.34 -0.88
CA GLU A 10 0.06 12.06 -1.37
C GLU A 10 0.74 10.97 -0.53
N ARG A 11 0.60 11.03 0.79
CA ARG A 11 1.16 10.02 1.70
C ARG A 11 0.51 8.66 1.49
N ALA A 12 -0.81 8.58 1.32
CA ALA A 12 -1.50 7.33 1.02
C ALA A 12 -1.02 6.71 -0.30
N ILE A 13 -0.86 7.54 -1.35
CA ILE A 13 -0.32 7.09 -2.65
C ILE A 13 1.11 6.57 -2.49
N MET A 14 1.96 7.29 -1.76
CA MET A 14 3.36 6.87 -1.54
C MET A 14 3.44 5.55 -0.76
N ILE A 15 2.60 5.38 0.27
CA ILE A 15 2.51 4.13 1.04
C ILE A 15 2.03 2.98 0.15
N ALA A 16 1.04 3.22 -0.74
CA ALA A 16 0.58 2.22 -1.69
C ALA A 16 1.68 1.79 -2.67
N PHE A 17 2.41 2.74 -3.26
CA PHE A 17 3.52 2.41 -4.16
C PHE A 17 4.63 1.62 -3.49
N ARG A 18 5.01 2.00 -2.26
CA ARG A 18 5.97 1.24 -1.46
C ARG A 18 5.56 -0.23 -1.33
N MET A 19 4.29 -0.50 -0.98
CA MET A 19 3.76 -1.86 -0.92
C MET A 19 3.74 -2.56 -2.28
N LEU A 20 3.36 -1.87 -3.36
CA LEU A 20 3.38 -2.44 -4.72
C LEU A 20 4.79 -2.82 -5.18
N PHE A 21 5.82 -2.11 -4.71
CA PHE A 21 7.23 -2.46 -4.95
C PHE A 21 7.79 -3.46 -3.93
N GLY A 22 6.92 -4.10 -3.13
CA GLY A 22 7.27 -5.21 -2.23
C GLY A 22 7.67 -4.79 -0.82
N GLU A 23 7.57 -3.51 -0.47
CA GLU A 23 7.87 -3.06 0.89
C GLU A 23 6.76 -3.42 1.88
N LYS A 24 7.14 -4.00 3.02
CA LYS A 24 6.21 -4.31 4.13
C LYS A 24 6.10 -3.11 5.08
N ILE A 25 4.91 -2.55 5.21
CA ILE A 25 4.65 -1.33 5.96
C ILE A 25 4.33 -1.63 7.42
N ASN A 26 5.29 -1.37 8.30
CA ASN A 26 5.02 -1.28 9.75
C ASN A 26 4.42 0.10 10.08
N VAL A 27 3.29 0.13 10.79
CA VAL A 27 2.57 1.37 11.11
C VAL A 27 3.37 2.29 12.03
N LYS A 28 4.13 1.75 12.99
CA LYS A 28 4.91 2.53 13.94
C LYS A 28 6.05 3.24 13.21
N ASP A 29 6.85 2.49 12.47
CA ASP A 29 8.05 3.01 11.82
C ASP A 29 7.68 4.00 10.70
N THR A 30 6.59 3.70 9.98
CA THR A 30 6.07 4.59 8.95
C THR A 30 5.54 5.89 9.53
N ALA A 31 4.84 5.84 10.68
CA ALA A 31 4.37 7.04 11.36
C ALA A 31 5.54 7.93 11.81
N GLU A 32 6.62 7.34 12.31
CA GLU A 32 7.85 8.05 12.67
C GLU A 32 8.52 8.69 11.45
N ALA A 33 8.67 7.96 10.35
CA ALA A 33 9.29 8.46 9.10
C ALA A 33 8.54 9.65 8.48
N TYR A 34 7.21 9.66 8.56
CA TYR A 34 6.37 10.77 8.10
C TYR A 34 6.12 11.84 9.16
N GLY A 35 6.53 11.63 10.42
CA GLY A 35 6.28 12.56 11.52
C GLY A 35 4.79 12.74 11.87
N VAL A 36 3.99 11.68 11.73
CA VAL A 36 2.53 11.70 11.99
C VAL A 36 2.14 10.65 13.05
N SER A 37 0.88 10.64 13.46
CA SER A 37 0.39 9.63 14.40
C SER A 37 0.19 8.26 13.72
N LYS A 38 0.30 7.17 14.50
CA LYS A 38 -0.08 5.82 14.02
C LYS A 38 -1.52 5.78 13.49
N ARG A 39 -2.44 6.52 14.12
CA ARG A 39 -3.85 6.63 13.69
C ARG A 39 -3.96 7.26 12.30
N THR A 40 -3.10 8.23 11.99
CA THR A 40 -3.03 8.86 10.66
C THR A 40 -2.63 7.82 9.62
N ILE A 41 -1.58 7.04 9.86
CA ILE A 41 -1.14 5.97 8.95
C ILE A 41 -2.22 4.90 8.77
N LEU A 42 -2.90 4.48 9.84
CA LEU A 42 -4.01 3.54 9.73
C LEU A 42 -5.17 4.08 8.89
N ARG A 43 -5.47 5.38 8.98
CA ARG A 43 -6.48 6.03 8.13
C ARG A 43 -6.05 6.04 6.67
N ASP A 44 -4.77 6.34 6.39
CA ASP A 44 -4.23 6.29 5.03
C ASP A 44 -4.30 4.86 4.45
N ILE A 45 -3.92 3.85 5.24
CA ILE A 45 -4.04 2.42 4.87
C ILE A 45 -5.50 2.04 4.60
N SER A 46 -6.44 2.54 5.40
CA SER A 46 -7.87 2.32 5.18
C SER A 46 -8.33 2.91 3.85
N ALA A 47 -7.86 4.11 3.50
CA ALA A 47 -8.17 4.73 2.21
C ALA A 47 -7.64 3.89 1.05
N ILE A 48 -6.40 3.39 1.14
CA ILE A 48 -5.82 2.47 0.15
C ILE A 48 -6.69 1.22 0.01
N ARG A 49 -7.06 0.60 1.14
CA ARG A 49 -7.92 -0.60 1.14
C ARG A 49 -9.25 -0.36 0.40
N HIS A 50 -9.90 0.79 0.63
CA HIS A 50 -11.15 1.12 -0.04
C HIS A 50 -10.99 1.26 -1.56
N VAL A 51 -9.91 1.90 -2.01
CA VAL A 51 -9.63 2.03 -3.45
C VAL A 51 -9.32 0.69 -4.09
N LEU A 52 -8.54 -0.18 -3.44
CA LEU A 52 -8.22 -1.51 -4.00
C LEU A 52 -9.42 -2.46 -4.00
N ALA A 53 -10.41 -2.24 -3.14
CA ALA A 53 -11.66 -3.00 -3.14
C ALA A 53 -12.64 -2.55 -4.23
N ASP A 54 -12.38 -1.42 -4.88
CA ASP A 54 -13.19 -0.92 -5.98
C ASP A 54 -12.99 -1.80 -7.23
N LYS A 55 -14.06 -2.49 -7.64
CA LYS A 55 -14.04 -3.44 -8.75
C LYS A 55 -13.75 -2.75 -10.08
N ASP A 56 -14.17 -1.50 -10.24
CA ASP A 56 -13.97 -0.75 -11.47
C ASP A 56 -12.51 -0.32 -11.64
N LEU A 57 -11.74 -0.24 -10.55
CA LEU A 57 -10.34 0.20 -10.55
C LEU A 57 -9.33 -0.94 -10.49
N ALA A 58 -9.58 -1.96 -9.67
CA ALA A 58 -8.58 -2.98 -9.35
C ALA A 58 -9.00 -4.41 -9.71
N ASN A 59 -10.25 -4.64 -10.14
CA ASN A 59 -10.80 -5.94 -10.55
C ASN A 59 -10.36 -7.11 -9.64
N GLU A 60 -10.33 -6.88 -8.32
CA GLU A 60 -9.91 -7.86 -7.30
C GLU A 60 -8.45 -8.37 -7.42
N ARG A 61 -7.65 -7.84 -8.35
CA ARG A 61 -6.24 -8.24 -8.56
C ARG A 61 -5.37 -7.96 -7.34
N PHE A 62 -5.53 -6.77 -6.75
CA PHE A 62 -4.72 -6.31 -5.63
C PHE A 62 -5.48 -6.42 -4.31
N LYS A 63 -4.82 -6.93 -3.27
CA LYS A 63 -5.42 -7.03 -1.94
C LYS A 63 -4.47 -6.50 -0.86
N LEU A 64 -5.00 -5.66 0.02
CA LEU A 64 -4.24 -5.18 1.17
C LEU A 64 -4.36 -6.18 2.33
N GLU A 65 -3.23 -6.77 2.70
CA GLU A 65 -3.13 -7.82 3.70
C GLU A 65 -2.41 -7.32 4.95
N TYR A 66 -2.82 -7.83 6.11
CA TYR A 66 -2.15 -7.57 7.38
C TYR A 66 -1.51 -8.87 7.88
N ASN A 67 -0.22 -8.81 8.20
CA ASN A 67 0.51 -9.92 8.78
C ASN A 67 0.69 -9.68 10.28
N GLU A 68 -0.09 -10.40 11.11
CA GLU A 68 -0.07 -10.27 12.56
C GLU A 68 1.30 -10.62 13.17
N ASN A 69 1.95 -11.66 12.67
CA ASN A 69 3.23 -12.15 13.19
C ASN A 69 4.36 -11.12 13.04
N HIS A 70 4.26 -10.25 12.02
CA HIS A 70 5.28 -9.25 11.71
C HIS A 70 4.77 -7.81 11.87
N ASN A 71 3.52 -7.65 12.31
CA ASN A 71 2.84 -6.36 12.50
C ASN A 71 3.03 -5.39 11.32
N ASN A 72 2.80 -5.88 10.11
CA ASN A 72 2.95 -5.08 8.89
C ASN A 72 1.85 -5.32 7.88
N TYR A 73 1.69 -4.35 6.98
CA TYR A 73 0.79 -4.40 5.86
C TYR A 73 1.57 -4.56 4.56
N ASN A 74 0.96 -5.26 3.61
CA ASN A 74 1.47 -5.35 2.24
C ASN A 74 0.30 -5.36 1.24
N ILE A 75 0.58 -5.08 -0.03
CA ILE A 75 -0.34 -5.36 -1.13
C ILE A 75 0.11 -6.67 -1.77
N SER A 76 -0.77 -7.67 -1.82
CA SER A 76 -0.60 -8.85 -2.65
C SER A 76 -1.14 -8.57 -4.05
N ASP A 77 -0.41 -9.01 -5.07
CA ASP A 77 -0.83 -9.04 -6.47
C ASP A 77 -1.19 -10.48 -6.82
N SER A 78 -2.47 -10.73 -7.11
CA SER A 78 -2.98 -12.03 -7.58
C SER A 78 -3.03 -12.12 -9.11
N GLY A 79 -2.48 -11.13 -9.81
CA GLY A 79 -2.36 -11.11 -11.25
C GLY A 79 -1.56 -12.30 -11.76
N VAL A 80 -2.16 -13.08 -12.64
CA VAL A 80 -1.46 -14.10 -13.42
C VAL A 80 -0.99 -13.42 -14.71
N LEU A 81 0.31 -13.44 -14.98
CA LEU A 81 0.82 -13.03 -16.28
C LEU A 81 0.29 -14.00 -17.34
N THR A 82 -0.30 -13.46 -18.41
CA THR A 82 -0.56 -14.25 -19.60
C THR A 82 0.75 -14.73 -20.22
N VAL A 83 0.69 -15.79 -21.04
CA VAL A 83 1.88 -16.31 -21.73
C VAL A 83 2.49 -15.23 -22.63
N GLU A 84 1.65 -14.42 -23.26
CA GLU A 84 2.05 -13.28 -24.08
C GLU A 84 2.78 -12.20 -23.27
N GLU A 85 2.27 -11.82 -22.10
CA GLU A 85 2.92 -10.82 -21.22
C GLU A 85 4.24 -11.34 -20.65
N ALA A 86 4.31 -12.63 -20.28
CA ALA A 86 5.53 -13.24 -19.78
C ALA A 86 6.63 -13.33 -20.85
N SER A 87 6.25 -13.37 -22.14
CA SER A 87 7.19 -13.45 -23.26
C SER A 87 7.83 -12.11 -23.64
N LEU A 88 7.41 -11.00 -23.02
CA LEU A 88 7.93 -9.64 -23.24
C LEU A 88 8.95 -9.21 -22.16
N ILE A 89 9.24 -10.06 -21.18
CA ILE A 89 10.22 -9.87 -20.10
C ILE A 89 11.51 -10.60 -20.47
#